data_AF-A0AAJ6P4A5-F1
#
_entry.id   AF-A0AAJ6P4A5-F1
#
_cell.length_a   1.000
_cell.length_b   1.000
_cell.length_c   1.000
_cell.angle_alpha   90.00
_cell.angle_beta   90.00
_cell.angle_gamma   90.00
#
_symmetry.space_group_name_H-M   'P 1'
#
loop_
_entity.id
_entity.type
_entity.pdbx_description
1 polymer ?
#
loop_
_entity_poly.entity_id
_entity_poly.type
_entity_poly.pdbx_seq_one_letter_code
_entity_poly.pdbx_strand_id
1 'polypeptide(L)'
;MKQICINSNPAFQFGKVMLTSWALATGAVGGAALIATKITHSQPQPEAPTYSFGNTQSDYGVLAVQITSETTGQAVVNLDGFRVYSAFDFELVPDDNGMLGSKDEAVFINNFAVERILTPDGKEYNDFTNKDDIRNMITVITAHIEKNKMAGV
;
A
#
# COMPACT_ATOMS: atom_id res chain seq x y z
N MET A 1 2.62 55.54 -79.66
CA MET A 1 3.61 54.73 -80.40
C MET A 1 5.02 55.16 -80.02
N LYS A 2 5.79 54.29 -79.36
CA LYS A 2 7.20 53.98 -79.65
C LYS A 2 7.68 52.92 -78.66
N GLN A 3 7.76 51.68 -79.15
CA GLN A 3 8.57 50.61 -78.58
C GLN A 3 9.90 50.66 -79.32
N ILE A 4 11.03 50.69 -78.61
CA ILE A 4 12.26 50.02 -79.03
C ILE A 4 12.89 49.44 -77.77
N CYS A 5 12.94 48.11 -77.76
CA CYS A 5 13.59 47.29 -76.75
C CYS A 5 15.08 47.14 -77.10
N ILE A 6 15.68 46.18 -76.38
CA ILE A 6 16.93 45.47 -76.61
C ILE A 6 18.22 46.19 -76.22
N ASN A 7 18.98 45.48 -75.38
CA ASN A 7 20.38 45.18 -75.66
C ASN A 7 21.33 46.38 -75.62
N SER A 8 22.01 46.56 -74.48
CA SER A 8 23.44 46.92 -74.43
C SER A 8 23.92 47.05 -72.98
N ASN A 9 24.24 45.95 -72.29
CA ASN A 9 25.58 45.81 -71.70
C ASN A 9 25.80 44.39 -71.14
N PRO A 10 26.77 43.62 -71.66
CA PRO A 10 26.87 42.16 -71.51
C PRO A 10 27.70 41.68 -70.30
N ALA A 11 27.65 42.38 -69.17
CA ALA A 11 28.69 42.25 -68.14
C ALA A 11 28.40 41.34 -66.94
N PHE A 12 27.23 40.69 -66.79
CA PHE A 12 27.05 39.73 -65.70
C PHE A 12 26.38 38.44 -66.14
N GLN A 13 27.21 37.39 -66.21
CA GLN A 13 26.94 36.11 -66.81
C GLN A 13 26.02 35.25 -65.92
N PHE A 14 24.71 35.46 -66.05
CA PHE A 14 23.67 34.66 -65.38
C PHE A 14 23.88 33.13 -65.50
N GLY A 15 24.55 32.66 -66.56
CA GLY A 15 24.81 31.24 -66.81
C GLY A 15 25.94 30.59 -66.00
N LYS A 16 26.90 31.35 -65.45
CA LYS A 16 28.02 30.77 -64.65
C LYS A 16 27.76 30.73 -63.15
N VAL A 17 26.79 31.49 -62.65
CA VAL A 17 26.47 31.57 -61.21
C VAL A 17 25.40 30.56 -60.79
N MET A 18 24.68 29.97 -61.75
CA MET A 18 23.58 29.02 -61.48
C MET A 18 24.01 27.55 -61.32
N LEU A 19 25.30 27.21 -61.51
CA LEU A 19 25.77 25.81 -61.50
C LEU A 19 26.71 25.44 -60.34
N THR A 20 27.11 26.40 -59.51
CA THR A 20 28.02 26.18 -58.36
C THR A 20 27.34 26.24 -56.99
N SER A 21 26.04 26.55 -56.91
CA SER A 21 25.33 26.62 -55.63
C SER A 21 24.77 25.28 -55.14
N TRP A 22 24.82 24.21 -55.94
CA TRP A 22 24.23 22.91 -55.58
C TRP A 22 25.19 21.92 -54.90
N ALA A 23 26.42 22.33 -54.57
CA ALA A 23 27.42 21.45 -53.93
C ALA A 23 27.79 21.82 -52.49
N LEU A 24 27.23 22.91 -51.92
CA LEU A 24 27.52 23.36 -50.55
C LEU A 24 26.27 23.73 -49.74
N ALA A 25 25.12 23.12 -50.04
CA ALA A 25 23.89 23.28 -49.26
C ALA A 25 23.25 21.95 -48.81
N THR A 26 23.97 20.83 -48.90
CA THR A 26 23.57 19.53 -48.32
C THR A 26 24.18 19.28 -46.92
N GLY A 27 24.78 20.31 -46.30
CA GLY A 27 25.41 20.21 -44.98
C GLY A 27 24.80 21.07 -43.87
N ALA A 28 23.71 21.81 -44.12
CA ALA A 28 23.16 22.76 -43.14
C ALA A 28 21.62 22.70 -42.95
N VAL A 29 20.91 21.74 -43.56
CA VAL A 29 19.46 21.57 -43.38
C VAL A 29 19.11 20.42 -42.41
N GLY A 30 20.10 19.65 -41.93
CA GLY A 30 19.89 18.58 -40.95
C GLY A 30 19.85 19.04 -39.48
N GLY A 31 20.30 20.26 -39.17
CA GLY A 31 20.45 20.73 -37.78
C GLY A 31 19.31 21.58 -37.23
N ALA A 32 18.50 22.21 -38.08
CA ALA A 32 17.52 23.21 -37.63
C ALA A 32 16.08 22.68 -37.50
N ALA A 33 15.76 21.50 -38.03
CA ALA A 33 14.41 20.93 -37.99
C ALA A 33 14.10 20.04 -36.78
N LEU A 34 15.04 19.87 -35.83
CA LEU A 34 14.80 19.10 -34.60
C LEU A 34 14.46 19.98 -33.38
N ILE A 35 14.47 21.30 -33.51
CA ILE A 35 14.16 22.25 -32.42
C ILE A 35 12.71 22.75 -32.51
N ALA A 36 11.80 22.01 -33.16
CA ALA A 36 10.41 22.44 -33.34
C ALA A 36 9.36 21.52 -32.69
N THR A 37 9.73 20.42 -32.03
CA THR A 37 8.73 19.44 -31.54
C THR A 37 8.88 18.98 -30.09
N LYS A 38 9.59 19.72 -29.24
CA LYS A 38 9.60 19.42 -27.80
C LYS A 38 9.40 20.65 -26.95
N ILE A 39 8.33 21.37 -27.25
CA ILE A 39 7.55 22.00 -26.19
C ILE A 39 6.36 21.08 -25.95
N THR A 40 6.66 19.89 -25.41
CA THR A 40 5.62 19.16 -24.69
C THR A 40 5.28 20.07 -23.53
N HIS A 41 4.08 20.63 -23.55
CA HIS A 41 3.50 21.27 -22.38
C HIS A 41 3.32 20.15 -21.37
N SER A 42 4.39 19.84 -20.63
CA SER A 42 4.31 18.99 -19.46
C SER A 42 3.58 19.82 -18.42
N GLN A 43 2.25 19.87 -18.51
CA GLN A 43 1.46 20.18 -17.34
C GLN A 43 1.97 19.22 -16.25
N PRO A 44 2.27 19.71 -15.03
CA PRO A 44 2.49 18.80 -13.91
C PRO A 44 1.23 17.93 -13.87
N GLN A 45 1.36 16.68 -14.29
CA GLN A 45 0.31 15.72 -14.05
C GLN A 45 0.15 15.74 -12.52
N PRO A 46 -1.04 15.97 -11.97
CA PRO A 46 -1.25 15.75 -10.55
C PRO A 46 -0.69 14.36 -10.28
N GLU A 47 0.33 14.28 -9.42
CA GLU A 47 0.86 12.99 -9.01
C GLU A 47 -0.35 12.21 -8.51
N ALA A 48 -0.64 11.08 -9.16
CA ALA A 48 -1.71 10.21 -8.67
C ALA A 48 -1.36 9.90 -7.21
N PRO A 49 -2.32 9.97 -6.27
CA PRO A 49 -2.01 9.70 -4.87
C PRO A 49 -1.31 8.35 -4.78
N THR A 50 -0.04 8.37 -4.42
CA THR A 50 0.69 7.15 -4.10
C THR A 50 0.19 6.70 -2.74
N TYR A 51 -0.74 5.76 -2.75
CA TYR A 51 -1.12 5.03 -1.54
C TYR A 51 0.06 4.12 -1.18
N SER A 52 0.94 4.62 -0.31
CA SER A 52 1.83 3.74 0.43
C SER A 52 0.99 3.05 1.49
N PHE A 53 0.55 1.83 1.20
CA PHE A 53 0.15 0.90 2.24
C PHE A 53 1.44 0.52 2.97
N GLY A 54 1.84 1.34 3.95
CA GLY A 54 2.72 0.84 4.98
C GLY A 54 2.05 -0.42 5.51
N ASN A 55 2.79 -1.52 5.64
CA ASN A 55 2.30 -2.70 6.32
C ASN A 55 2.14 -2.34 7.81
N THR A 56 1.18 -1.49 8.14
CA THR A 56 0.79 -1.09 9.49
C THR A 56 -0.12 -2.17 10.06
N GLN A 57 0.23 -3.43 9.82
CA GLN A 57 -0.46 -4.53 10.45
C GLN A 57 0.17 -4.68 11.82
N SER A 58 -0.62 -4.38 12.85
CA SER A 58 -0.21 -4.58 14.23
C SER A 58 0.14 -6.05 14.48
N ASP A 59 1.13 -6.29 15.32
CA ASP A 59 1.56 -7.61 15.75
C ASP A 59 0.76 -8.02 16.99
N TYR A 60 0.06 -9.15 16.89
CA TYR A 60 -0.77 -9.72 17.95
C TYR A 60 -0.21 -11.08 18.35
N GLY A 61 0.21 -11.20 19.62
CA GLY A 61 0.76 -12.46 20.15
C GLY A 61 0.24 -12.78 21.53
N VAL A 62 -0.26 -13.99 21.74
CA VAL A 62 -0.68 -14.43 23.08
C VAL A 62 0.55 -14.64 23.97
N LEU A 63 0.63 -13.92 25.08
CA LEU A 63 1.68 -14.11 26.10
C LEU A 63 1.24 -15.11 27.18
N ALA A 64 -0.02 -15.02 27.60
CA ALA A 64 -0.60 -15.94 28.57
C ALA A 64 -2.12 -16.00 28.41
N VAL A 65 -2.71 -17.16 28.69
CA VAL A 65 -4.16 -17.34 28.85
C VAL A 65 -4.38 -18.18 30.09
N GLN A 66 -5.44 -17.87 30.84
CA GLN A 66 -5.89 -18.63 31.98
C GLN A 66 -7.41 -18.73 31.93
N ILE A 67 -7.93 -19.96 32.00
CA ILE A 67 -9.36 -20.20 32.19
C ILE A 67 -9.64 -20.10 33.69
N THR A 68 -10.51 -19.18 34.08
CA THR A 68 -10.79 -18.85 35.49
C THR A 68 -12.06 -19.51 36.01
N SER A 69 -13.01 -19.86 35.13
CA SER A 69 -14.20 -20.64 35.45
C SER A 69 -14.69 -21.42 34.22
N GLU A 70 -15.85 -22.07 34.31
CA GLU A 70 -16.46 -22.77 33.17
C GLU A 70 -16.77 -21.86 31.97
N THR A 71 -16.96 -20.55 32.20
CA THR A 71 -17.36 -19.60 31.15
C THR A 71 -16.56 -18.30 31.16
N THR A 72 -15.49 -18.21 31.95
CA THR A 72 -14.69 -16.98 32.06
C THR A 72 -13.19 -17.26 32.02
N GLY A 73 -12.42 -16.31 31.50
CA GLY A 73 -10.98 -16.39 31.43
C GLY A 73 -10.29 -15.02 31.42
N GLN A 74 -8.98 -15.06 31.54
CA GLN A 74 -8.10 -13.92 31.47
C GLN A 74 -6.96 -14.19 30.48
N ALA A 75 -6.50 -13.15 29.81
CA ALA A 75 -5.40 -13.23 28.85
C ALA A 75 -4.48 -12.03 28.95
N VAL A 76 -3.23 -12.24 28.56
CA VAL A 76 -2.26 -11.19 28.30
C VAL A 76 -1.83 -11.31 26.84
N VAL A 77 -2.06 -10.26 26.06
CA VAL A 77 -1.73 -10.20 24.64
C VAL A 77 -0.66 -9.14 24.39
N ASN A 78 0.34 -9.50 23.60
CA ASN A 78 1.27 -8.56 23.00
C ASN A 78 0.57 -7.84 21.84
N LEU A 79 0.49 -6.52 21.91
CA LEU A 79 0.00 -5.64 20.86
C LEU A 79 1.10 -4.62 20.54
N ASP A 80 1.85 -4.83 19.46
CA ASP A 80 2.96 -3.95 19.06
C ASP A 80 3.98 -3.66 20.18
N GLY A 81 4.23 -4.65 21.05
CA GLY A 81 5.12 -4.55 22.21
C GLY A 81 4.43 -4.15 23.53
N PHE A 82 3.18 -3.69 23.48
CA PHE A 82 2.39 -3.44 24.68
C PHE A 82 1.80 -4.73 25.23
N ARG A 83 1.74 -4.86 26.55
CA ARG A 83 1.07 -5.98 27.22
C ARG A 83 -0.34 -5.55 27.59
N VAL A 84 -1.31 -6.09 26.88
CA VAL A 84 -2.74 -5.85 27.11
C VAL A 84 -3.27 -6.96 28.02
N TYR A 85 -3.64 -6.60 29.24
CA TYR A 85 -4.33 -7.47 30.19
C TYR A 85 -5.82 -7.38 29.91
N SER A 86 -6.45 -8.53 29.71
CA SER A 86 -7.86 -8.62 29.34
C SER A 86 -8.57 -9.73 30.09
N ALA A 87 -9.83 -9.51 30.38
CA ALA A 87 -10.77 -10.52 30.86
C ALA A 87 -11.83 -10.78 29.78
N PHE A 88 -12.32 -12.02 29.72
CA PHE A 88 -13.29 -12.43 28.73
C PHE A 88 -14.27 -13.46 29.28
N ASP A 89 -15.48 -13.43 28.73
CA ASP A 89 -16.48 -14.48 28.90
C ASP A 89 -16.55 -15.28 27.60
N PHE A 90 -16.73 -16.60 27.71
CA PHE A 90 -16.78 -17.48 26.57
C PHE A 90 -17.85 -18.57 26.73
N GLU A 91 -18.27 -19.11 25.60
CA GLU A 91 -19.17 -20.24 25.49
C GLU A 91 -18.49 -21.32 24.63
N LEU A 92 -18.77 -22.58 24.94
CA LEU A 92 -18.38 -23.73 24.12
C LEU A 92 -19.52 -24.05 23.17
N VAL A 93 -19.25 -23.97 21.87
CA VAL A 93 -20.23 -24.22 20.82
C VAL A 93 -19.85 -25.50 20.10
N PRO A 94 -20.79 -26.44 19.86
CA PRO A 94 -20.50 -27.65 19.09
C PRO A 94 -19.93 -27.30 17.71
N ASP A 95 -18.71 -27.76 17.44
CA ASP A 95 -18.06 -27.69 16.13
C ASP A 95 -18.15 -29.07 15.46
N ASP A 96 -19.38 -29.45 15.10
CA ASP A 96 -19.60 -30.71 14.39
C ASP A 96 -19.20 -30.56 12.92
N ASN A 97 -18.00 -31.02 12.61
CA ASN A 97 -17.46 -31.09 11.25
C ASN A 97 -18.03 -32.30 10.45
N GLY A 98 -19.12 -32.92 10.90
CA GLY A 98 -19.77 -34.08 10.27
C GLY A 98 -19.04 -35.40 10.53
N MET A 99 -18.08 -35.42 11.44
CA MET A 99 -17.33 -36.62 11.82
C MET A 99 -18.12 -37.39 12.87
N LEU A 100 -18.61 -38.58 12.50
CA LEU A 100 -19.34 -39.48 13.39
C LEU A 100 -18.56 -39.73 14.68
N GLY A 101 -19.07 -39.21 15.80
CA GLY A 101 -18.51 -39.38 17.14
C GLY A 101 -17.57 -38.27 17.61
N SER A 102 -17.35 -37.20 16.83
CA SER A 102 -16.66 -36.03 17.36
C SER A 102 -17.56 -35.29 18.39
N LYS A 103 -16.92 -34.78 19.43
CA LYS A 103 -17.49 -33.80 20.37
C LYS A 103 -16.56 -32.59 20.39
N ASP A 104 -16.18 -32.15 19.20
CA ASP A 104 -15.31 -30.99 19.08
C ASP A 104 -16.18 -29.77 19.45
N GLU A 105 -15.67 -28.96 20.37
CA GLU A 105 -16.31 -27.73 20.80
C GLU A 105 -15.37 -26.57 20.45
N ALA A 106 -15.90 -25.55 19.79
CA ALA A 106 -15.20 -24.31 19.49
C ALA A 106 -15.44 -23.28 20.61
N VAL A 107 -14.46 -22.41 20.81
CA VAL A 107 -14.50 -21.42 21.89
C VAL A 107 -15.00 -20.09 21.32
N PHE A 108 -16.20 -19.70 21.72
CA PHE A 108 -16.79 -18.44 21.31
C PHE A 108 -16.70 -17.40 22.43
N ILE A 109 -15.81 -16.41 22.28
CA ILE A 109 -15.71 -15.28 23.20
C ILE A 109 -16.82 -14.27 22.89
N ASN A 110 -17.78 -14.13 23.81
CA ASN A 110 -18.97 -13.29 23.63
C ASN A 110 -18.82 -11.91 24.30
N ASN A 111 -17.92 -11.78 25.28
CA ASN A 111 -17.60 -10.54 25.97
C ASN A 111 -16.09 -10.42 26.19
N PHE A 112 -15.55 -9.22 25.98
CA PHE A 112 -14.12 -8.97 26.08
C PHE A 112 -13.89 -7.57 26.66
N ALA A 113 -13.07 -7.48 27.71
CA ALA A 113 -12.73 -6.24 28.37
C ALA A 113 -11.21 -6.08 28.47
N VAL A 114 -10.71 -4.91 28.06
CA VAL A 114 -9.34 -4.49 28.35
C VAL A 114 -9.30 -3.92 29.76
N GLU A 115 -8.51 -4.51 30.64
CA GLU A 115 -8.41 -4.09 32.04
C GLU A 115 -7.26 -3.11 32.24
N ARG A 116 -6.11 -3.42 31.63
CA ARG A 116 -4.88 -2.64 31.79
C ARG A 116 -3.95 -2.84 30.61
N ILE A 117 -3.28 -1.76 30.20
CA ILE A 117 -2.22 -1.83 29.19
C ILE A 117 -0.90 -1.41 29.84
N LEU A 118 0.15 -2.21 29.61
CA LEU A 118 1.51 -1.84 29.98
C LEU A 118 2.35 -1.57 28.73
N THR A 119 3.19 -0.54 28.79
CA THR A 119 4.26 -0.32 27.81
C THR A 119 5.28 -1.47 27.84
N PRO A 120 6.16 -1.61 26.84
CA PRO A 120 7.25 -2.59 26.87
C PRO A 120 8.08 -2.52 28.18
N ASP A 121 8.29 -1.31 28.69
CA ASP A 121 9.02 -1.01 29.93
C ASP A 121 8.22 -1.33 31.22
N GLY A 122 6.96 -1.76 31.10
CA GLY A 122 6.10 -2.15 32.22
C GLY A 122 5.35 -1.01 32.91
N LYS A 123 5.28 0.18 32.30
CA LYS A 123 4.49 1.30 32.84
C LYS A 123 3.05 1.23 32.34
N GLU A 124 2.09 1.63 33.16
CA GLU A 124 0.69 1.73 32.72
C GLU A 124 0.54 2.75 31.59
N TYR A 125 -0.33 2.43 30.65
CA TYR A 125 -0.67 3.25 29.50
C TYR A 125 -2.18 3.29 29.31
N ASN A 126 -2.66 4.38 28.73
CA ASN A 126 -4.09 4.53 28.45
C ASN A 126 -4.55 3.52 27.40
N ASP A 127 -5.80 3.10 27.49
CA ASP A 127 -6.40 2.26 26.47
C ASP A 127 -6.41 2.99 25.12
N PHE A 128 -5.70 2.42 24.14
CA PHE A 128 -5.64 2.89 22.76
C PHE A 128 -6.31 1.90 21.79
N THR A 129 -6.85 0.79 22.31
CA THR A 129 -7.40 -0.28 21.49
C THR A 129 -8.66 0.17 20.77
N ASN A 130 -8.82 -0.29 19.54
CA ASN A 130 -10.02 -0.08 18.76
C ASN A 130 -10.75 -1.41 18.52
N LYS A 131 -11.87 -1.33 17.79
CA LYS A 131 -12.71 -2.52 17.50
C LYS A 131 -11.98 -3.60 16.70
N ASP A 132 -11.06 -3.22 15.81
CA ASP A 132 -10.26 -4.18 15.04
C ASP A 132 -9.21 -4.86 15.94
N ASP A 133 -8.57 -4.11 16.83
CA ASP A 133 -7.65 -4.67 17.82
C ASP A 133 -8.33 -5.70 18.71
N ILE A 134 -9.51 -5.39 19.23
CA ILE A 134 -10.29 -6.31 20.06
C ILE A 134 -10.63 -7.59 19.30
N ARG A 135 -11.07 -7.49 18.04
CA ARG A 135 -11.36 -8.66 17.20
C ARG A 135 -10.12 -9.51 16.95
N ASN A 136 -8.99 -8.88 16.68
CA ASN A 136 -7.73 -9.59 16.42
C ASN A 136 -7.21 -10.27 17.69
N MET A 137 -7.29 -9.60 18.84
CA MET A 137 -6.96 -10.18 20.15
C MET A 137 -7.84 -11.39 20.49
N ILE A 138 -9.16 -11.27 20.33
CA ILE A 138 -10.08 -12.41 20.50
C ILE A 138 -9.67 -13.58 19.61
N THR A 139 -9.38 -13.32 18.34
CA THR A 139 -8.98 -14.35 17.38
C THR A 139 -7.73 -15.11 17.83
N VAL A 140 -6.68 -14.41 18.25
CA VAL A 140 -5.44 -15.07 18.69
C VAL A 140 -5.62 -15.79 20.03
N ILE A 141 -6.47 -15.28 20.92
CA ILE A 141 -6.80 -15.93 22.20
C ILE A 141 -7.59 -17.22 21.94
N THR A 142 -8.67 -17.17 21.16
CA THR A 142 -9.47 -18.35 20.80
C THR A 142 -8.60 -19.43 20.16
N ALA A 143 -7.80 -19.07 19.16
CA ALA A 143 -6.89 -20.02 18.51
C ALA A 143 -5.88 -20.65 19.49
N HIS A 144 -5.42 -19.89 20.49
CA HIS A 144 -4.54 -20.41 21.53
C HIS A 144 -5.27 -21.38 22.46
N ILE A 145 -6.49 -21.07 22.90
CA ILE A 145 -7.29 -21.94 23.77
C ILE A 145 -7.58 -23.27 23.08
N GLU A 146 -8.05 -23.23 21.83
CA GLU A 146 -8.40 -24.42 21.05
C GLU A 146 -7.18 -25.29 20.75
N LYS A 147 -6.07 -24.68 20.29
CA LYS A 147 -4.83 -25.41 20.02
C LYS A 147 -4.26 -26.11 21.25
N ASN A 148 -4.44 -25.52 22.44
CA ASN A 148 -3.90 -26.05 23.70
C ASN A 148 -4.94 -26.79 24.54
N LYS A 149 -6.17 -26.99 24.06
CA LYS A 149 -7.22 -27.74 24.75
C LYS A 149 -7.49 -27.23 26.18
N MET A 150 -7.51 -25.90 26.35
CA MET A 150 -7.54 -25.28 27.69
C MET A 150 -8.93 -25.26 28.32
N ALA A 151 -10.00 -25.29 27.53
CA ALA A 151 -11.38 -25.29 28.01
C ALA A 151 -12.18 -26.35 27.23
N GLY A 152 -12.46 -27.51 27.83
CA GLY A 152 -13.41 -28.49 27.25
C GLY A 152 -13.15 -29.06 25.84
N VAL A 153 -12.05 -28.70 25.15
CA VAL A 153 -11.70 -29.12 23.77
C VAL A 153 -10.75 -30.32 23.71
#